data_AF-A0A510BBC6-F1
#
_entry.id   AF-A0A510BBC6-F1
#
_cell.length_a   1.000
_cell.length_b   1.000
_cell.length_c   1.000
_cell.angle_alpha   90.00
_cell.angle_beta   90.00
_cell.angle_gamma   90.00
#
_symmetry.space_group_name_H-M   'P 1'
#
loop_
_entity.id
_entity.type
_entity.pdbx_description
1 polymer ?
#
loop_
_entity_poly.entity_id
_entity_poly.type
_entity_poly.pdbx_seq_one_letter_code
_entity_poly.pdbx_strand_id
1 'polypeptide(L)'
;MLFKKLSTVERVYNIGLEQNSLFSIFNHITLFVKEAEEDLIKLYDLRVLEKIPVKNIMTRNIITINKNDSIDKLKEYIEKYRHMGYPVVDDDGKLVGVVTFRDLEKGGKKTTIEDIMTPKDKLVFISPETSASESQKIMAKMDIGRLLVLDDKGELIGIVSRGDIVRTYKIYSKGSAKIQKCSRISNFYFYDRNKKEKLKNLVDDLIMLLGGRDYIISEKEDYIEALTKDWEPLVKIMMSGNTIDHISITTKSINILEMDIIREILKKIDEYAFEEIVLTDHITLIDEKSSIQRVITDVTLFNDSKKTFGTITIRSDF
;
A
#
# COMPACT_ATOMS: atom_id res chain seq x y z
N MET A 1 -3.62 29.32 -24.97
CA MET A 1 -3.35 27.92 -24.56
C MET A 1 -2.03 27.93 -23.79
N LEU A 2 -2.08 28.17 -22.49
CA LEU A 2 -0.91 28.17 -21.60
C LEU A 2 -1.26 27.25 -20.44
N PHE A 3 -0.73 26.03 -20.52
CA PHE A 3 -0.82 25.02 -19.47
C PHE A 3 -0.19 25.59 -18.19
N LYS A 4 -1.01 25.80 -17.16
CA LYS A 4 -0.52 25.89 -15.78
C LYS A 4 0.19 24.57 -15.49
N LYS A 5 1.52 24.60 -15.35
CA LYS A 5 2.29 23.55 -14.68
C LYS A 5 1.65 23.35 -13.30
N LEU A 6 0.96 22.22 -13.12
CA LEU A 6 0.71 21.66 -11.80
C LEU A 6 2.10 21.42 -11.20
N SER A 7 2.44 22.17 -10.16
CA SER A 7 3.67 21.96 -9.41
C SER A 7 3.50 20.65 -8.63
N THR A 8 4.13 19.58 -9.10
CA THR A 8 4.31 18.35 -8.35
C THR A 8 5.03 18.70 -7.04
N VAL A 9 4.43 18.39 -5.89
CA VAL A 9 5.08 18.59 -4.60
C VAL A 9 6.01 17.40 -4.37
N GLU A 10 7.27 17.52 -4.79
CA GLU A 10 8.29 16.52 -4.52
C GLU A 10 8.64 16.58 -3.03
N ARG A 11 8.36 15.51 -2.28
CA ARG A 11 8.88 15.34 -0.92
C ARG A 11 10.06 14.39 -0.97
N VAL A 12 11.19 14.82 -0.41
CA VAL A 12 12.41 14.01 -0.28
C VAL A 12 12.63 13.70 1.20
N TYR A 13 12.65 12.42 1.54
CA TYR A 13 13.01 11.95 2.88
C TYR A 13 14.33 11.21 2.81
N ASN A 14 15.32 11.61 3.62
CA ASN A 14 16.61 10.93 3.73
C ASN A 14 16.69 10.17 5.06
N ILE A 15 16.75 8.84 5.01
CA ILE A 15 16.90 8.00 6.20
C ILE A 15 18.34 7.48 6.26
N GLY A 16 19.13 8.00 7.21
CA GLY A 16 20.47 7.51 7.51
C GLY A 16 20.40 6.14 8.22
N LEU A 17 21.01 5.13 7.62
CA LEU A 17 21.21 3.80 8.23
C LEU A 17 22.69 3.62 8.52
N GLU A 18 23.01 3.13 9.71
CA GLU A 18 24.40 2.85 10.11
C GLU A 18 24.49 1.38 10.52
N GLN A 19 25.34 0.60 9.84
CA GLN A 19 25.37 -0.87 9.98
C GLN A 19 26.78 -1.45 9.90
N ASN A 20 26.92 -2.75 10.20
CA ASN A 20 28.21 -3.44 10.21
C ASN A 20 28.61 -4.07 8.86
N SER A 21 27.72 -4.11 7.87
CA SER A 21 28.00 -4.65 6.53
C SER A 21 27.03 -4.11 5.47
N LEU A 22 27.43 -4.20 4.18
CA LEU A 22 26.55 -3.87 3.06
C LEU A 22 25.29 -4.74 3.07
N PHE A 23 25.42 -6.03 3.37
CA PHE A 23 24.29 -6.95 3.46
C PHE A 23 23.25 -6.50 4.50
N SER A 24 23.70 -6.00 5.66
CA SER A 24 22.79 -5.52 6.70
C SER A 24 22.00 -4.29 6.23
N ILE A 25 22.66 -3.31 5.62
CA ILE A 25 21.96 -2.15 5.05
C ILE A 25 20.97 -2.59 3.98
N PHE A 26 21.42 -3.45 3.06
CA PHE A 26 20.58 -3.93 1.97
C PHE A 26 19.31 -4.64 2.47
N ASN A 27 19.45 -5.45 3.52
CA ASN A 27 18.31 -6.11 4.16
C ASN A 27 17.34 -5.11 4.81
N HIS A 28 17.86 -4.10 5.52
CA HIS A 28 17.02 -3.04 6.10
C HIS A 28 16.25 -2.25 5.04
N ILE A 29 16.89 -1.91 3.91
CA ILE A 29 16.24 -1.24 2.78
C ILE A 29 15.17 -2.15 2.18
N THR A 30 15.48 -3.43 1.97
CA THR A 30 14.52 -4.40 1.42
C THR A 30 13.29 -4.55 2.31
N LEU A 31 13.48 -4.58 3.63
CA LEU A 31 12.38 -4.63 4.60
C LEU A 31 11.53 -3.35 4.53
N PHE A 32 12.18 -2.18 4.56
CA PHE A 32 11.50 -0.89 4.47
C PHE A 32 10.63 -0.80 3.21
N VAL A 33 11.14 -1.27 2.08
CA VAL A 33 10.42 -1.28 0.79
C VAL A 33 9.20 -2.19 0.84
N LYS A 34 9.34 -3.39 1.40
CA LYS A 34 8.22 -4.33 1.56
C LYS A 34 7.13 -3.73 2.45
N GLU A 35 7.51 -3.11 3.56
CA GLU A 35 6.56 -2.44 4.47
C GLU A 35 5.86 -1.26 3.78
N ALA A 36 6.62 -0.43 3.05
CA ALA A 36 6.06 0.68 2.29
C ALA A 36 5.09 0.22 1.18
N GLU A 37 5.40 -0.88 0.49
CA GLU A 37 4.51 -1.50 -0.49
C GLU A 37 3.18 -1.93 0.16
N GLU A 38 3.26 -2.65 1.28
CA GLU A 38 2.07 -3.08 2.03
C GLU A 38 1.22 -1.90 2.52
N ASP A 39 1.86 -0.85 3.02
CA ASP A 39 1.16 0.33 3.51
C ASP A 39 0.49 1.13 2.39
N LEU A 40 1.12 1.19 1.21
CA LEU A 40 0.51 1.80 0.03
C LEU A 40 -0.67 1.00 -0.51
N ILE A 41 -0.61 -0.33 -0.50
CA ILE A 41 -1.77 -1.19 -0.79
C ILE A 41 -2.92 -0.86 0.15
N LYS A 42 -2.65 -0.81 1.47
CA LYS A 42 -3.67 -0.49 2.47
C LYS A 42 -4.29 0.90 2.22
N LEU A 43 -3.47 1.91 1.94
CA LEU A 43 -3.93 3.26 1.62
C LEU A 43 -4.76 3.31 0.34
N TYR A 44 -4.37 2.56 -0.70
CA TYR A 44 -5.13 2.47 -1.94
C TYR A 44 -6.49 1.79 -1.73
N ASP A 45 -6.50 0.66 -1.02
CA ASP A 45 -7.74 -0.05 -0.74
C ASP A 45 -8.72 0.78 0.11
N LEU A 46 -8.22 1.65 1.00
CA LEU A 46 -9.06 2.61 1.71
C LEU A 46 -9.69 3.65 0.76
N ARG A 47 -8.96 4.08 -0.27
CA ARG A 47 -9.46 5.01 -1.30
C ARG A 47 -10.49 4.38 -2.24
N VAL A 48 -10.49 3.04 -2.39
CA VAL A 48 -11.53 2.34 -3.16
C VAL A 48 -12.93 2.63 -2.58
N LEU A 49 -13.06 2.67 -1.26
CA LEU A 49 -14.33 2.96 -0.59
C LEU A 49 -14.82 4.40 -0.81
N GLU A 50 -13.95 5.34 -1.19
CA GLU A 50 -14.34 6.72 -1.52
C GLU A 50 -15.14 6.80 -2.82
N LYS A 51 -14.92 5.86 -3.74
CA LYS A 51 -15.55 5.83 -5.06
C LYS A 51 -16.83 4.99 -5.10
N ILE A 52 -17.14 4.27 -4.02
CA ILE A 52 -18.30 3.38 -3.96
C ILE A 52 -19.44 4.12 -3.26
N PRO A 53 -20.50 4.52 -3.97
CA PRO A 53 -21.66 5.14 -3.35
C PRO A 53 -22.47 4.09 -2.56
N VAL A 54 -23.06 4.52 -1.45
CA VAL A 54 -23.83 3.66 -0.53
C VAL A 54 -24.99 2.96 -1.24
N LYS A 55 -25.62 3.58 -2.25
CA LYS A 55 -26.70 2.95 -3.04
C LYS A 55 -26.31 1.62 -3.69
N ASN A 56 -25.01 1.37 -3.90
CA ASN A 56 -24.49 0.14 -4.49
C ASN A 56 -24.31 -0.98 -3.46
N ILE A 57 -24.27 -0.65 -2.16
CA ILE A 57 -23.94 -1.59 -1.08
C ILE A 57 -25.02 -1.68 0.00
N MET A 58 -26.00 -0.77 0.00
CA MET A 58 -27.08 -0.75 0.98
C MET A 58 -28.07 -1.91 0.78
N THR A 59 -28.65 -2.37 1.88
CA THR A 59 -29.80 -3.27 1.87
C THR A 59 -31.07 -2.48 1.58
N ARG A 60 -31.79 -2.86 0.51
CA ARG A 60 -33.02 -2.19 0.05
C ARG A 60 -34.31 -2.78 0.61
N ASN A 61 -34.32 -4.08 0.91
CA ASN A 61 -35.46 -4.76 1.51
C ASN A 61 -35.41 -4.59 3.02
N ILE A 62 -35.95 -3.46 3.47
CA ILE A 62 -35.88 -3.05 4.86
C ILE A 62 -37.03 -3.68 5.64
N ILE A 63 -36.69 -4.39 6.71
CA ILE A 63 -37.68 -4.89 7.66
C ILE A 63 -37.94 -3.76 8.66
N THR A 64 -39.18 -3.29 8.72
CA THR A 64 -39.63 -2.23 9.64
C THR A 64 -40.60 -2.80 10.69
N ILE A 65 -40.76 -2.07 11.78
CA ILE A 65 -41.76 -2.33 12.83
C ILE A 65 -42.68 -1.12 12.96
N ASN A 66 -43.96 -1.31 13.28
CA ASN A 66 -44.89 -0.20 13.45
C ASN A 66 -44.72 0.43 14.84
N LYS A 67 -44.88 1.75 14.95
CA LYS A 67 -44.74 2.48 16.22
C LYS A 67 -45.73 2.01 17.31
N ASN A 68 -46.90 1.55 16.90
CA ASN A 68 -47.97 1.06 17.77
C ASN A 68 -47.78 -0.42 18.18
N ASP A 69 -46.78 -1.12 17.62
CA ASP A 69 -46.48 -2.51 18.00
C ASP A 69 -46.03 -2.60 19.46
N SER A 70 -46.13 -3.81 20.03
CA SER A 70 -45.67 -4.10 21.38
C SER A 70 -44.18 -4.45 21.43
N ILE A 71 -43.60 -4.34 22.62
CA ILE A 71 -42.24 -4.81 22.90
C ILE A 71 -42.06 -6.31 22.58
N ASP A 72 -43.10 -7.13 22.78
CA ASP A 72 -43.03 -8.56 22.47
C ASP A 72 -42.96 -8.82 20.96
N LYS A 73 -43.56 -7.94 20.14
CA LYS A 73 -43.40 -7.96 18.68
C LYS A 73 -41.95 -7.71 18.26
N LEU A 74 -41.28 -6.76 18.92
CA LEU A 74 -39.86 -6.50 18.67
C LEU A 74 -38.99 -7.71 19.05
N LYS A 75 -39.28 -8.39 20.16
CA LYS A 75 -38.58 -9.64 20.52
C LYS A 75 -38.78 -10.74 19.48
N GLU A 76 -40.02 -10.93 19.01
CA GLU A 76 -40.34 -11.87 17.91
C GLU A 76 -39.48 -11.55 16.66
N TYR A 77 -39.37 -10.28 16.30
CA TYR A 77 -38.60 -9.84 15.13
C TYR A 77 -37.10 -10.10 15.32
N ILE A 78 -36.55 -9.76 16.49
CA ILE A 78 -35.15 -10.03 16.82
C ILE A 78 -34.84 -11.53 16.75
N GLU A 79 -35.73 -12.38 17.24
CA GLU A 79 -35.58 -13.84 17.17
C GLU A 79 -35.66 -14.36 15.73
N LYS A 80 -36.66 -13.89 14.97
CA LYS A 80 -36.95 -14.34 13.61
C LYS A 80 -35.90 -13.86 12.59
N TYR A 81 -35.57 -12.58 12.59
CA TYR A 81 -34.71 -11.96 11.58
C TYR A 81 -33.28 -11.74 12.06
N ARG A 82 -32.99 -11.97 13.35
CA ARG A 82 -31.65 -11.86 13.95
C ARG A 82 -31.02 -10.47 13.81
N HIS A 83 -31.81 -9.43 13.54
CA HIS A 83 -31.34 -8.04 13.57
C HIS A 83 -31.55 -7.45 14.96
N MET A 84 -30.56 -6.69 15.43
CA MET A 84 -30.56 -6.08 16.77
C MET A 84 -31.22 -4.70 16.81
N GLY A 85 -31.84 -4.27 15.71
CA GLY A 85 -32.58 -3.01 15.64
C GLY A 85 -33.26 -2.81 14.29
N TYR A 86 -34.35 -2.05 14.30
CA TYR A 86 -35.28 -1.90 13.20
C TYR A 86 -35.71 -0.43 13.07
N PRO A 87 -35.87 0.07 11.83
CA PRO A 87 -36.58 1.32 11.61
C PRO A 87 -38.05 1.18 12.03
N VAL A 88 -38.56 2.21 12.68
CA VAL A 88 -39.94 2.30 13.15
C VAL A 88 -40.74 3.17 12.21
N VAL A 89 -41.88 2.68 11.75
CA VAL A 89 -42.79 3.40 10.84
C VAL A 89 -44.13 3.69 11.49
N ASP A 90 -44.84 4.71 11.02
CA ASP A 90 -46.24 4.93 11.33
C ASP A 90 -47.17 4.04 10.48
N ASP A 91 -48.48 4.22 10.63
CA ASP A 91 -49.51 3.46 9.92
C ASP A 91 -49.52 3.74 8.40
N ASP A 92 -48.99 4.90 7.97
CA ASP A 92 -48.81 5.26 6.57
C ASP A 92 -47.47 4.73 5.99
N GLY A 93 -46.68 4.03 6.80
CA GLY A 93 -45.37 3.49 6.41
C GLY A 93 -44.24 4.52 6.43
N LYS A 94 -44.46 5.72 6.98
CA LYS A 94 -43.42 6.75 7.08
C LYS A 94 -42.50 6.46 8.24
N LEU A 95 -41.19 6.61 8.02
CA LEU A 95 -40.18 6.47 9.06
C LEU A 95 -40.38 7.53 10.16
N VAL A 96 -40.54 7.08 11.41
CA VAL A 96 -40.71 7.91 12.61
C VAL A 96 -39.63 7.71 13.67
N GLY A 97 -38.83 6.64 13.59
CA GLY A 97 -37.74 6.41 14.53
C GLY A 97 -36.95 5.13 14.27
N VAL A 98 -36.11 4.75 15.22
CA VAL A 98 -35.37 3.48 15.24
C VAL A 98 -35.46 2.89 16.64
N VAL A 99 -35.69 1.58 16.71
CA VAL A 99 -35.68 0.82 17.96
C VAL A 99 -34.64 -0.28 17.90
N THR A 100 -33.95 -0.53 19.01
CA THR A 100 -32.89 -1.53 19.13
C THR A 100 -33.16 -2.50 20.27
N PHE A 101 -32.44 -3.63 20.29
CA PHE A 101 -32.51 -4.59 21.40
C PHE A 101 -32.23 -3.93 22.77
N ARG A 102 -31.34 -2.93 22.82
CA ARG A 102 -31.01 -2.20 24.06
C ARG A 102 -32.19 -1.37 24.56
N ASP A 103 -33.08 -0.93 23.67
CA ASP A 103 -34.24 -0.14 24.04
C ASP A 103 -35.31 -0.98 24.75
N LEU A 104 -35.23 -2.32 24.68
CA LEU A 104 -36.12 -3.21 25.43
C LEU A 104 -36.04 -2.99 26.94
N GLU A 105 -34.89 -2.53 27.45
CA GLU A 105 -34.69 -2.24 28.88
C GLU A 105 -35.51 -1.03 29.36
N LYS A 106 -35.98 -0.18 28.43
CA LYS A 106 -36.72 1.07 28.74
C LYS A 106 -38.21 0.85 28.96
N GLY A 107 -38.77 -0.33 28.68
CA GLY A 107 -40.21 -0.54 28.63
C GLY A 107 -40.71 -1.81 29.32
N GLY A 108 -42.02 -1.83 29.60
CA GLY A 108 -42.73 -2.94 30.25
C GLY A 108 -43.87 -3.52 29.40
N LYS A 109 -44.73 -4.35 30.01
CA LYS A 109 -45.80 -5.09 29.31
C LYS A 109 -46.82 -4.24 28.53
N LYS A 110 -47.00 -2.96 28.89
CA LYS A 110 -47.97 -2.05 28.25
C LYS A 110 -47.32 -0.96 27.39
N THR A 111 -46.00 -1.05 27.21
CA THR A 111 -45.21 -0.05 26.49
C THR A 111 -45.18 -0.40 25.01
N THR A 112 -45.38 0.61 24.16
CA THR A 112 -45.33 0.49 22.69
C THR A 112 -43.90 0.71 22.18
N ILE A 113 -43.67 0.47 20.89
CA ILE A 113 -42.38 0.80 20.25
C ILE A 113 -42.12 2.32 20.25
N GLU A 114 -43.16 3.13 20.04
CA GLU A 114 -43.07 4.60 20.07
C GLU A 114 -42.48 5.13 21.38
N ASP A 115 -42.81 4.49 22.51
CA ASP A 115 -42.36 4.90 23.85
C ASP A 115 -40.86 4.64 24.09
N ILE A 116 -40.25 3.68 23.39
CA ILE A 116 -38.86 3.25 23.63
C ILE A 116 -37.91 3.57 22.48
N MET A 117 -38.43 3.90 21.30
CA MET A 117 -37.61 4.20 20.12
C MET A 117 -36.80 5.48 20.29
N THR A 118 -35.75 5.61 19.48
CA THR A 118 -35.13 6.90 19.21
C THR A 118 -35.91 7.61 18.10
N PRO A 119 -36.52 8.78 18.37
CA PRO A 119 -37.30 9.53 17.39
C PRO A 119 -36.48 10.03 16.19
N LYS A 120 -37.13 10.17 15.02
CA LYS A 120 -36.51 10.55 13.73
C LYS A 120 -35.62 11.79 13.80
N ASP A 121 -36.02 12.81 14.54
CA ASP A 121 -35.31 14.09 14.69
C ASP A 121 -33.94 13.95 15.38
N LYS A 122 -33.70 12.83 16.08
CA LYS A 122 -32.43 12.52 16.74
C LYS A 122 -31.56 11.55 15.95
N LEU A 123 -32.02 11.09 14.78
CA LEU A 123 -31.31 10.13 13.96
C LEU A 123 -30.38 10.83 12.96
N VAL A 124 -29.32 10.12 12.59
CA VAL A 124 -28.42 10.52 11.51
C VAL A 124 -28.79 9.77 10.24
N PHE A 125 -28.93 10.51 9.15
CA PHE A 125 -29.25 9.99 7.83
C PHE A 125 -28.13 10.30 6.84
N ILE A 126 -28.03 9.48 5.80
CA ILE A 126 -27.13 9.70 4.68
C ILE A 126 -27.88 9.62 3.35
N SER A 127 -27.30 10.20 2.31
CA SER A 127 -27.79 10.12 0.94
C SER A 127 -27.34 8.81 0.27
N PRO A 128 -28.09 8.28 -0.72
CA PRO A 128 -27.63 7.18 -1.57
C PRO A 128 -26.27 7.43 -2.25
N GLU A 129 -25.91 8.70 -2.49
CA GLU A 129 -24.64 9.09 -3.11
C GLU A 129 -23.48 9.24 -2.11
N THR A 130 -23.74 9.20 -0.81
CA THR A 130 -22.69 9.20 0.21
C THR A 130 -21.74 8.02 -0.03
N SER A 131 -20.43 8.24 0.00
CA SER A 131 -19.46 7.17 -0.25
C SER A 131 -19.39 6.18 0.92
N ALA A 132 -18.96 4.95 0.66
CA ALA A 132 -18.75 3.95 1.69
C ALA A 132 -17.74 4.42 2.74
N SER A 133 -16.65 5.08 2.31
CA SER A 133 -15.65 5.70 3.20
C SER A 133 -16.28 6.77 4.11
N GLU A 134 -17.09 7.68 3.54
CA GLU A 134 -17.75 8.72 4.33
C GLU A 134 -18.76 8.14 5.31
N SER A 135 -19.52 7.11 4.89
CA SER A 135 -20.45 6.40 5.76
C SER A 135 -19.74 5.76 6.96
N GLN A 136 -18.54 5.22 6.76
CA GLN A 136 -17.71 4.65 7.82
C GLN A 136 -17.27 5.73 8.83
N LYS A 137 -16.85 6.91 8.35
CA LYS A 137 -16.47 8.04 9.21
C LYS A 137 -17.63 8.53 10.05
N ILE A 138 -18.82 8.64 9.46
CA ILE A 138 -20.04 9.02 10.19
C ILE A 138 -20.36 7.96 11.27
N MET A 139 -20.32 6.67 10.92
CA MET A 139 -20.53 5.59 11.89
C MET A 139 -19.54 5.63 13.06
N ALA A 140 -18.26 5.90 12.79
CA ALA A 140 -17.22 5.99 13.81
C ALA A 140 -17.41 7.22 14.70
N LYS A 141 -17.68 8.39 14.10
CA LYS A 141 -17.89 9.66 14.81
C LYS A 141 -19.10 9.61 15.74
N MET A 142 -20.18 8.98 15.29
CA MET A 142 -21.43 8.89 16.04
C MET A 142 -21.52 7.64 16.93
N ASP A 143 -20.50 6.78 16.91
CA ASP A 143 -20.47 5.45 17.53
C ASP A 143 -21.72 4.59 17.25
N ILE A 144 -22.11 4.51 15.98
CA ILE A 144 -23.25 3.71 15.51
C ILE A 144 -22.82 2.61 14.55
N GLY A 145 -23.59 1.51 14.52
CA GLY A 145 -23.28 0.33 13.71
C GLY A 145 -23.94 0.31 12.33
N ARG A 146 -24.97 1.15 12.12
CA ARG A 146 -25.81 1.19 10.92
C ARG A 146 -26.25 2.62 10.66
N LEU A 147 -26.42 2.96 9.37
CA LEU A 147 -26.94 4.23 8.91
C LEU A 147 -28.18 3.99 8.05
N LEU A 148 -29.18 4.84 8.24
CA LEU A 148 -30.37 4.87 7.40
C LEU A 148 -30.09 5.74 6.16
N VAL A 149 -30.50 5.26 5.00
CA VAL A 149 -30.32 5.93 3.72
C VAL A 149 -31.65 6.51 3.27
N LEU A 150 -31.71 7.84 3.15
CA LEU A 150 -32.89 8.54 2.65
C LEU A 150 -32.64 9.03 1.23
N ASP A 151 -33.67 8.99 0.39
CA ASP A 151 -33.63 9.64 -0.92
C ASP A 151 -33.85 11.16 -0.82
N ASP A 152 -33.85 11.85 -1.97
CA ASP A 152 -34.04 13.30 -2.03
C ASP A 152 -35.44 13.76 -1.58
N LYS A 153 -36.41 12.84 -1.50
CA LYS A 153 -37.76 13.10 -0.98
C LYS A 153 -37.87 12.83 0.53
N GLY A 154 -36.80 12.33 1.15
CA GLY A 154 -36.77 11.97 2.57
C GLY A 154 -37.38 10.60 2.87
N GLU A 155 -37.58 9.77 1.86
CA GLU A 155 -38.09 8.40 2.00
C GLU A 155 -36.94 7.43 2.34
N LEU A 156 -37.21 6.48 3.22
CA LEU A 156 -36.23 5.46 3.62
C LEU A 156 -36.07 4.42 2.50
N ILE A 157 -34.92 4.44 1.83
CA ILE A 157 -34.63 3.57 0.67
C ILE A 157 -33.57 2.51 0.94
N GLY A 158 -32.86 2.59 2.06
CA GLY A 158 -31.94 1.53 2.45
C GLY A 158 -31.32 1.67 3.84
N ILE A 159 -30.56 0.64 4.20
CA ILE A 159 -29.70 0.63 5.39
C ILE A 159 -28.31 0.15 4.97
N VAL A 160 -27.27 0.79 5.48
CA VAL A 160 -25.89 0.32 5.36
C VAL A 160 -25.30 0.08 6.74
N SER A 161 -24.60 -1.04 6.92
CA SER A 161 -23.95 -1.44 8.16
C SER A 161 -22.43 -1.49 8.03
N ARG A 162 -21.72 -1.52 9.17
CA ARG A 162 -20.27 -1.79 9.19
C ARG A 162 -19.91 -3.09 8.45
N GLY A 163 -20.78 -4.11 8.54
CA GLY A 163 -20.59 -5.39 7.87
C GLY A 163 -20.64 -5.28 6.34
N ASP A 164 -21.53 -4.43 5.81
CA ASP A 164 -21.63 -4.18 4.37
C ASP A 164 -20.38 -3.49 3.83
N ILE A 165 -19.83 -2.53 4.59
CA ILE A 165 -18.58 -1.84 4.25
C ILE A 165 -17.40 -2.83 4.23
N VAL A 166 -17.28 -3.68 5.26
CA VAL A 166 -16.20 -4.71 5.31
C VAL A 166 -16.34 -5.72 4.18
N ARG A 167 -17.56 -6.16 3.86
CA ARG A 167 -17.81 -7.05 2.72
C ARG A 167 -17.44 -6.38 1.40
N THR A 168 -17.81 -5.12 1.24
CA THR A 168 -17.48 -4.31 0.06
C THR A 168 -15.98 -4.21 -0.12
N TYR A 169 -15.24 -3.85 0.93
CA TYR A 169 -13.78 -3.81 0.91
C TYR A 169 -13.19 -5.13 0.38
N LYS A 170 -13.63 -6.29 0.89
CA LYS A 170 -13.14 -7.61 0.44
C LYS A 170 -13.43 -7.92 -1.03
N ILE A 171 -14.53 -7.41 -1.58
CA ILE A 171 -14.91 -7.62 -2.97
C ILE A 171 -14.08 -6.73 -3.89
N TYR A 172 -13.91 -5.46 -3.52
CA TYR A 172 -13.27 -4.47 -4.38
C TYR A 172 -11.75 -4.32 -4.17
N SER A 173 -11.18 -4.79 -3.04
CA SER A 173 -9.72 -4.79 -2.83
C SER A 173 -9.01 -5.87 -3.65
N LYS A 174 -9.72 -6.95 -4.04
CA LYS A 174 -9.19 -7.99 -4.91
C LYS A 174 -9.17 -7.54 -6.37
N GLY A 175 -8.17 -6.74 -6.76
CA GLY A 175 -7.79 -6.60 -8.18
C GLY A 175 -7.49 -5.21 -8.71
N SER A 176 -7.44 -4.16 -7.89
CA SER A 176 -7.33 -2.79 -8.40
C SER A 176 -5.98 -2.09 -8.21
N ALA A 177 -5.04 -2.66 -7.44
CA ALA A 177 -3.68 -2.13 -7.33
C ALA A 177 -2.73 -3.01 -8.15
N LYS A 178 -2.29 -2.53 -9.32
CA LYS A 178 -1.10 -3.08 -9.98
C LYS A 178 0.11 -2.37 -9.39
N ILE A 179 0.81 -3.04 -8.50
CA ILE A 179 2.09 -2.54 -8.02
C ILE A 179 3.19 -3.21 -8.84
N GLN A 180 4.09 -2.40 -9.39
CA GLN A 180 5.34 -2.93 -9.92
C GLN A 180 6.14 -3.45 -8.73
N LYS A 181 6.24 -4.78 -8.59
CA LYS A 181 7.01 -5.41 -7.54
C LYS A 181 8.46 -4.94 -7.59
N CYS A 182 8.95 -4.45 -6.46
CA CYS A 182 10.35 -4.12 -6.28
C CYS A 182 11.18 -5.41 -6.31
N SER A 183 11.76 -5.72 -7.47
CA SER A 183 12.46 -6.98 -7.72
C SER A 183 13.86 -6.80 -8.30
N ARG A 184 14.35 -5.56 -8.43
CA ARG A 184 15.61 -5.23 -9.09
C ARG A 184 16.45 -4.31 -8.22
N ILE A 185 17.77 -4.47 -8.25
CA ILE A 185 18.76 -3.46 -7.87
C ILE A 185 19.38 -3.06 -9.21
N SER A 186 19.25 -1.81 -9.60
CA SER A 186 19.64 -1.42 -10.96
C SER A 186 21.15 -1.21 -11.08
N ASN A 187 21.83 -0.64 -10.07
CA ASN A 187 23.23 -0.27 -10.20
C ASN A 187 24.00 -0.34 -8.87
N PHE A 188 25.23 -0.82 -8.97
CA PHE A 188 26.29 -0.61 -7.99
C PHE A 188 27.22 0.46 -8.56
N TYR A 189 27.80 1.29 -7.72
CA TYR A 189 28.86 2.22 -8.08
C TYR A 189 29.99 2.00 -7.10
N PHE A 190 31.20 1.94 -7.61
CA PHE A 190 32.40 1.69 -6.83
C PHE A 190 33.37 2.80 -7.17
N TYR A 191 33.80 3.55 -6.16
CA TYR A 191 34.85 4.55 -6.32
C TYR A 191 36.07 4.03 -5.55
N ASP A 192 37.12 3.68 -6.28
CA ASP A 192 38.40 3.27 -5.71
C ASP A 192 39.52 3.72 -6.65
N ARG A 193 40.40 4.59 -6.16
CA ARG A 193 41.50 5.15 -6.96
C ARG A 193 42.64 4.15 -7.20
N ASN A 194 42.67 3.02 -6.50
CA ASN A 194 43.77 2.06 -6.50
C ASN A 194 43.29 0.59 -6.58
N LYS A 195 43.21 0.05 -7.82
CA LYS A 195 43.63 -1.32 -8.28
C LYS A 195 42.69 -1.88 -9.36
N LYS A 196 43.09 -1.76 -10.64
CA LYS A 196 42.44 -2.47 -11.78
C LYS A 196 42.37 -3.99 -11.59
N GLU A 197 43.37 -4.57 -10.94
CA GLU A 197 43.51 -6.03 -10.79
C GLU A 197 42.50 -6.64 -9.82
N LYS A 198 42.15 -5.92 -8.74
CA LYS A 198 41.06 -6.30 -7.83
C LYS A 198 39.71 -6.36 -8.56
N LEU A 199 39.50 -5.41 -9.48
CA LEU A 199 38.24 -5.30 -10.19
C LEU A 199 38.00 -6.47 -11.15
N LYS A 200 39.04 -6.90 -11.88
CA LYS A 200 38.95 -8.03 -12.80
C LYS A 200 38.56 -9.31 -12.06
N ASN A 201 39.21 -9.58 -10.92
CA ASN A 201 38.88 -10.72 -10.08
C ASN A 201 37.45 -10.64 -9.52
N LEU A 202 37.00 -9.45 -9.10
CA LEU A 202 35.61 -9.26 -8.67
C LEU A 202 34.63 -9.56 -9.81
N VAL A 203 34.93 -9.13 -11.04
CA VAL A 203 34.05 -9.38 -12.20
C VAL A 203 33.96 -10.86 -12.49
N ASP A 204 35.08 -11.58 -12.49
CA ASP A 204 35.11 -13.03 -12.69
C ASP A 204 34.32 -13.76 -11.58
N ASP A 205 34.50 -13.35 -10.33
CA ASP A 205 33.78 -13.87 -9.16
C ASP A 205 32.26 -13.61 -9.28
N LEU A 206 31.87 -12.39 -9.67
CA LEU A 206 30.46 -12.02 -9.87
C LEU A 206 29.85 -12.83 -11.01
N ILE A 207 30.52 -12.95 -12.16
CA ILE A 207 30.02 -13.74 -13.28
C ILE A 207 29.81 -15.21 -12.88
N MET A 208 30.72 -15.77 -12.09
CA MET A 208 30.59 -17.12 -11.56
C MET A 208 29.39 -17.26 -10.60
N LEU A 209 29.22 -16.32 -9.67
CA LEU A 209 28.08 -16.28 -8.74
C LEU A 209 26.74 -16.11 -9.47
N LEU A 210 26.73 -15.38 -10.58
CA LEU A 210 25.55 -15.15 -11.41
C LEU A 210 25.22 -16.33 -12.35
N GLY A 211 25.92 -17.46 -12.23
CA GLY A 211 25.64 -18.67 -13.00
C GLY A 211 25.99 -18.54 -14.49
N GLY A 212 26.73 -17.51 -14.88
CA GLY A 212 27.20 -17.29 -16.24
C GLY A 212 28.22 -18.35 -16.63
N ARG A 213 27.76 -19.50 -17.15
CA ARG A 213 28.61 -20.37 -17.96
C ARG A 213 28.60 -19.81 -19.38
N ASP A 214 29.78 -19.60 -19.95
CA ASP A 214 29.98 -19.07 -21.30
C ASP A 214 29.38 -17.66 -21.52
N TYR A 215 30.04 -16.64 -20.96
CA TYR A 215 29.70 -15.23 -21.14
C TYR A 215 30.57 -14.58 -22.24
N ILE A 216 30.10 -13.46 -22.79
CA ILE A 216 30.82 -12.67 -23.80
C ILE A 216 31.33 -11.40 -23.13
N ILE A 217 32.65 -11.17 -23.18
CA ILE A 217 33.25 -9.89 -22.79
C ILE A 217 33.32 -8.99 -24.02
N SER A 218 32.81 -7.76 -23.90
CA SER A 218 32.99 -6.67 -24.85
C SER A 218 33.80 -5.55 -24.20
N GLU A 219 35.01 -5.29 -24.70
CA GLU A 219 35.85 -4.18 -24.26
C GLU A 219 35.74 -3.01 -25.25
N LYS A 220 35.47 -1.81 -24.73
CA LYS A 220 35.52 -0.53 -25.45
C LYS A 220 36.36 0.48 -24.67
N GLU A 221 36.65 1.62 -25.31
CA GLU A 221 37.48 2.68 -24.71
C GLU A 221 36.92 3.17 -23.36
N ASP A 222 35.60 3.36 -23.29
CA ASP A 222 34.93 3.93 -22.10
C ASP A 222 34.29 2.87 -21.18
N TYR A 223 34.27 1.58 -21.56
CA TYR A 223 33.67 0.55 -20.72
C TYR A 223 34.07 -0.89 -21.09
N ILE A 224 33.94 -1.79 -20.12
CA ILE A 224 34.00 -3.25 -20.30
C ILE A 224 32.65 -3.83 -19.90
N GLU A 225 32.06 -4.70 -20.72
CA GLU A 225 30.75 -5.28 -20.46
C GLU A 225 30.77 -6.80 -20.62
N ALA A 226 30.23 -7.51 -19.64
CA ALA A 226 29.99 -8.94 -19.67
C ALA A 226 28.51 -9.21 -19.98
N LEU A 227 28.26 -10.02 -21.00
CA LEU A 227 26.94 -10.32 -21.55
C LEU A 227 26.67 -11.83 -21.48
N THR A 228 25.39 -12.21 -21.34
CA THR A 228 24.94 -13.57 -21.62
C THR A 228 25.05 -13.89 -23.12
N LYS A 229 24.91 -15.17 -23.51
CA LYS A 229 24.81 -15.57 -24.92
C LYS A 229 23.65 -14.92 -25.67
N ASP A 230 22.60 -14.56 -24.95
CA ASP A 230 21.41 -13.88 -25.48
C ASP A 230 21.57 -12.35 -25.50
N TRP A 231 22.80 -11.85 -25.33
CA TRP A 231 23.16 -10.42 -25.31
C TRP A 231 22.52 -9.62 -24.18
N GLU A 232 22.15 -10.29 -23.09
CA GLU A 232 21.69 -9.59 -21.88
C GLU A 232 22.90 -9.15 -21.06
N PRO A 233 23.00 -7.87 -20.64
CA PRO A 233 24.09 -7.43 -19.79
C PRO A 233 24.00 -8.11 -18.43
N LEU A 234 25.16 -8.53 -17.90
CA LEU A 234 25.34 -9.06 -16.55
C LEU A 234 26.09 -8.05 -15.69
N VAL A 235 27.24 -7.58 -16.18
CA VAL A 235 28.11 -6.64 -15.48
C VAL A 235 28.67 -5.64 -16.48
N LYS A 236 28.67 -4.35 -16.16
CA LYS A 236 29.25 -3.29 -16.98
C LYS A 236 30.14 -2.40 -16.13
N ILE A 237 31.41 -2.32 -16.48
CA ILE A 237 32.44 -1.51 -15.87
C ILE A 237 32.60 -0.25 -16.71
N MET A 238 32.27 0.91 -16.18
CA MET A 238 32.53 2.19 -16.81
C MET A 238 33.94 2.66 -16.48
N MET A 239 34.63 3.21 -17.48
CA MET A 239 36.00 3.67 -17.42
C MET A 239 36.05 5.19 -17.62
N SER A 240 36.92 5.87 -16.89
CA SER A 240 37.31 7.26 -17.11
C SER A 240 38.80 7.28 -17.42
N GLY A 241 39.14 7.25 -18.71
CA GLY A 241 40.50 7.06 -19.19
C GLY A 241 41.10 5.74 -18.69
N ASN A 242 42.14 5.81 -17.86
CA ASN A 242 42.81 4.64 -17.30
C ASN A 242 42.30 4.23 -15.92
N THR A 243 41.25 4.85 -15.40
CA THR A 243 40.65 4.51 -14.09
C THR A 243 39.24 3.98 -14.28
N ILE A 244 38.81 3.10 -13.37
CA ILE A 244 37.42 2.66 -13.33
C ILE A 244 36.59 3.75 -12.65
N ASP A 245 35.44 4.08 -13.24
CA ASP A 245 34.48 5.05 -12.70
C ASP A 245 33.42 4.35 -11.84
N HIS A 246 32.74 3.32 -12.36
CA HIS A 246 31.77 2.52 -11.61
C HIS A 246 31.49 1.15 -12.25
N ILE A 247 30.83 0.23 -11.54
CA ILE A 247 30.38 -1.07 -12.09
C ILE A 247 28.88 -1.27 -11.91
N SER A 248 28.11 -1.24 -12.99
CA SER A 248 26.71 -1.64 -12.99
C SER A 248 26.58 -3.17 -13.06
N ILE A 249 25.79 -3.77 -12.17
CA ILE A 249 25.40 -5.19 -12.26
C ILE A 249 23.93 -5.21 -12.67
N THR A 250 23.63 -5.81 -13.82
CA THR A 250 22.26 -5.89 -14.31
C THR A 250 21.54 -7.06 -13.67
N THR A 251 20.61 -6.75 -12.77
CA THR A 251 19.75 -7.74 -12.09
C THR A 251 18.55 -8.17 -12.93
N LYS A 252 18.56 -7.98 -14.26
CA LYS A 252 17.39 -8.35 -15.07
C LYS A 252 17.04 -9.83 -14.97
N SER A 253 18.06 -10.65 -14.75
CA SER A 253 18.06 -12.11 -14.59
C SER A 253 18.11 -12.56 -13.12
N ILE A 254 18.10 -11.65 -12.14
CA ILE A 254 18.24 -11.95 -10.70
C ILE A 254 17.04 -11.39 -9.95
N ASN A 255 16.29 -12.25 -9.26
CA ASN A 255 15.26 -11.81 -8.35
C ASN A 255 15.89 -11.35 -7.04
N ILE A 256 15.90 -10.04 -6.75
CA ILE A 256 16.53 -9.52 -5.52
C ILE A 256 15.86 -10.03 -4.24
N LEU A 257 14.69 -10.66 -4.33
CA LEU A 257 14.03 -11.31 -3.20
C LEU A 257 14.68 -12.65 -2.84
N GLU A 258 15.52 -13.21 -3.72
CA GLU A 258 16.37 -14.36 -3.45
C GLU A 258 17.61 -13.92 -2.67
N MET A 259 17.44 -13.81 -1.35
CA MET A 259 18.45 -13.29 -0.43
C MET A 259 19.75 -14.07 -0.40
N ASP A 260 19.79 -15.31 -0.86
CA ASP A 260 20.99 -16.15 -0.80
C ASP A 260 22.04 -15.69 -1.83
N ILE A 261 21.66 -15.53 -3.10
CA ILE A 261 22.57 -15.03 -4.15
C ILE A 261 23.00 -13.59 -3.88
N ILE A 262 22.06 -12.74 -3.45
CA ILE A 262 22.36 -11.34 -3.08
C ILE A 262 23.34 -11.28 -1.90
N ARG A 263 23.19 -12.16 -0.91
CA ARG A 263 24.13 -12.25 0.23
C ARG A 263 25.52 -12.63 -0.24
N GLU A 264 25.65 -13.60 -1.14
CA GLU A 264 26.94 -14.01 -1.67
C GLU A 264 27.61 -12.90 -2.48
N ILE A 265 26.86 -12.21 -3.34
CA ILE A 265 27.36 -11.05 -4.11
C ILE A 265 27.82 -9.92 -3.17
N LEU A 266 26.99 -9.52 -2.20
CA LEU A 266 27.32 -8.42 -1.29
C LEU A 266 28.49 -8.77 -0.37
N LYS A 267 28.54 -10.01 0.12
CA LYS A 267 29.69 -10.51 0.90
C LYS A 267 30.96 -10.48 0.06
N LYS A 268 30.86 -10.89 -1.21
CA LYS A 268 32.00 -10.90 -2.12
C LYS A 268 32.51 -9.48 -2.36
N ILE A 269 31.62 -8.52 -2.55
CA ILE A 269 31.95 -7.10 -2.67
C ILE A 269 32.61 -6.57 -1.39
N ASP A 270 32.07 -6.89 -0.20
CA ASP A 270 32.65 -6.48 1.09
C ASP A 270 34.11 -6.96 1.26
N GLU A 271 34.45 -8.15 0.77
CA GLU A 271 35.82 -8.71 0.83
C GLU A 271 36.87 -7.86 0.10
N TYR A 272 36.48 -7.11 -0.92
CA TYR A 272 37.42 -6.31 -1.73
C TYR A 272 37.80 -4.97 -1.10
N ALA A 273 37.06 -4.52 -0.07
CA ALA A 273 37.32 -3.32 0.73
C ALA A 273 37.59 -2.06 -0.13
N PHE A 274 36.60 -1.67 -0.94
CA PHE A 274 36.64 -0.46 -1.78
C PHE A 274 36.61 0.82 -0.95
N GLU A 275 37.20 1.91 -1.47
CA GLU A 275 37.23 3.23 -0.82
C GLU A 275 35.83 3.78 -0.57
N GLU A 276 34.99 3.72 -1.60
CA GLU A 276 33.57 4.06 -1.54
C GLU A 276 32.72 3.14 -2.43
N ILE A 277 31.54 2.76 -1.94
CA ILE A 277 30.57 1.96 -2.69
C ILE A 277 29.24 2.68 -2.61
N VAL A 278 28.72 3.16 -3.73
CA VAL A 278 27.38 3.74 -3.84
C VAL A 278 26.46 2.75 -4.52
N LEU A 279 25.53 2.12 -3.81
CA LEU A 279 24.42 1.41 -4.45
C LEU A 279 23.35 2.43 -4.79
N THR A 280 22.95 2.58 -6.06
CA THR A 280 21.74 3.36 -6.36
C THR A 280 20.72 2.46 -7.02
N ASP A 281 19.51 2.46 -6.49
CA ASP A 281 18.39 1.89 -7.19
C ASP A 281 17.16 2.78 -7.12
N HIS A 282 16.24 2.56 -8.05
CA HIS A 282 15.02 3.33 -8.19
C HIS A 282 13.83 2.41 -8.26
N ILE A 283 13.06 2.38 -7.18
CA ILE A 283 11.78 1.71 -7.11
C ILE A 283 10.76 2.67 -7.67
N THR A 284 10.07 2.29 -8.73
CA THR A 284 8.99 3.11 -9.30
C THR A 284 7.67 2.42 -9.01
N LEU A 285 6.88 3.00 -8.13
CA LEU A 285 5.49 2.61 -7.88
C LEU A 285 4.62 3.40 -8.84
N ILE A 286 4.07 2.69 -9.83
CA ILE A 286 3.17 3.27 -10.83
C ILE A 286 1.74 2.92 -10.42
N ASP A 287 1.02 3.88 -9.82
CA ASP A 287 -0.44 3.81 -9.74
C ASP A 287 -1.02 4.27 -11.09
N GLU A 288 -1.89 3.46 -11.69
CA GLU A 288 -2.54 3.77 -12.98
C GLU A 288 -3.36 5.07 -12.94
N LYS A 289 -3.71 5.60 -11.75
CA LYS A 289 -4.65 6.73 -11.65
C LYS A 289 -4.21 7.99 -10.92
N SER A 290 -3.07 8.01 -10.20
CA SER A 290 -2.53 9.26 -9.65
C SER A 290 -1.30 8.96 -8.80
N SER A 291 -0.22 9.71 -8.98
CA SER A 291 1.09 9.62 -8.30
C SER A 291 2.03 8.49 -8.75
N ILE A 292 3.17 8.87 -9.36
CA ILE A 292 4.36 8.03 -9.43
C ILE A 292 5.07 8.21 -8.08
N GLN A 293 5.21 7.15 -7.30
CA GLN A 293 6.08 7.22 -6.13
C GLN A 293 7.40 6.53 -6.45
N ARG A 294 8.49 7.29 -6.43
CA ARG A 294 9.83 6.78 -6.68
C ARG A 294 10.57 6.65 -5.36
N VAL A 295 10.81 5.43 -4.87
CA VAL A 295 11.74 5.23 -3.75
C VAL A 295 13.13 5.07 -4.35
N ILE A 296 13.99 6.07 -4.19
CA ILE A 296 15.39 6.00 -4.54
C ILE A 296 16.14 5.48 -3.32
N THR A 297 16.92 4.42 -3.45
CA THR A 297 17.71 3.88 -2.35
C THR A 297 19.17 4.04 -2.70
N ASP A 298 19.86 4.88 -1.94
CA ASP A 298 21.29 5.10 -2.08
C ASP A 298 22.01 4.46 -0.88
N VAL A 299 23.07 3.69 -1.07
CA VAL A 299 23.88 3.15 0.05
C VAL A 299 25.32 3.51 -0.17
N THR A 300 25.95 4.19 0.78
CA THR A 300 27.35 4.64 0.68
C THR A 300 28.23 4.00 1.75
N LEU A 301 29.15 3.13 1.37
CA LEU A 301 30.22 2.65 2.26
C LEU A 301 31.41 3.62 2.20
N PHE A 302 32.07 3.89 3.33
CA PHE A 302 33.38 4.57 3.37
C PHE A 302 34.41 3.68 4.06
N ASN A 303 35.58 3.48 3.45
CA ASN A 303 36.63 2.58 3.95
C ASN A 303 37.20 2.96 5.34
N ASP A 304 37.29 4.25 5.67
CA ASP A 304 37.78 4.71 6.98
C ASP A 304 36.72 4.64 8.09
N SER A 305 35.48 4.28 7.75
CA SER A 305 34.42 4.13 8.73
C SER A 305 34.27 2.66 9.12
N LYS A 306 34.30 2.36 10.42
CA LYS A 306 34.02 1.01 10.96
C LYS A 306 32.58 0.52 10.67
N LYS A 307 31.80 1.28 9.91
CA LYS A 307 30.34 1.15 9.77
C LYS A 307 29.93 1.59 8.37
N THR A 308 29.03 0.85 7.75
CA THR A 308 28.40 1.20 6.47
C THR A 308 27.32 2.24 6.69
N PHE A 309 27.19 3.21 5.77
CA PHE A 309 26.11 4.18 5.78
C PHE A 309 25.13 3.96 4.62
N GLY A 310 23.85 4.16 4.87
CA GLY A 310 22.80 4.05 3.86
C GLY A 310 21.87 5.26 3.91
N THR A 311 21.35 5.68 2.77
CA THR A 311 20.36 6.74 2.64
C THR A 311 19.19 6.25 1.79
N ILE A 312 18.04 6.02 2.43
CA ILE A 312 16.79 5.84 1.68
C ILE A 312 16.26 7.21 1.34
N THR A 313 16.11 7.50 0.05
CA THR A 313 15.60 8.74 -0.54
C THR A 313 14.21 8.50 -1.14
N ILE A 314 13.15 8.74 -0.37
CA ILE A 314 11.77 8.57 -0.90
C ILE A 314 11.37 9.84 -1.63
N ARG A 315 10.98 9.74 -2.91
CA ARG A 315 10.37 10.80 -3.71
C ARG A 315 8.92 10.43 -4.01
N SER A 316 7.99 11.20 -3.47
CA SER A 316 6.57 11.05 -3.80
C SER A 316 6.13 12.21 -4.69
N ASP A 317 5.68 11.91 -5.91
CA ASP A 317 5.00 12.89 -6.76
C ASP A 317 3.49 12.80 -6.49
N PHE A 318 2.89 13.80 -5.85
CA PHE A 318 1.44 13.88 -5.66
C PHE A 318 0.75 14.68 -6.77
#